data_AF-A0A7V3SPI1-F1
#
_entry.id   AF-A0A7V3SPI1-F1
#
_cell.length_a   1.000
_cell.length_b   1.000
_cell.length_c   1.000
_cell.angle_alpha   90.00
_cell.angle_beta   90.00
_cell.angle_gamma   90.00
#
_symmetry.space_group_name_H-M   'P 1'
#
loop_
_entity.id
_entity.type
_entity.pdbx_description
1 polymer ?
#
loop_
_entity_poly.entity_id
_entity_poly.type
_entity_poly.pdbx_seq_one_letter_code
_entity_poly.pdbx_strand_id
1 'polypeptide(L)'
;DHHRYSPADILEAQRLARECGAEVIVVTEKDAVKLEEMPAMSLETPIWVLDIDACFSEGFWQWLNARVRAAQRPRSNQLSPTEWTL
;
A
#
# COMPACT_ATOMS: atom_id res chain seq x y z
N ASP A 1 0.35 -7.08 -1.06
CA ASP A 1 0.93 -6.55 0.18
C ASP A 1 0.44 -7.36 1.38
N HIS A 2 0.92 -8.61 1.50
CA HIS A 2 0.44 -9.55 2.53
C HIS A 2 1.58 -10.27 3.26
N HIS A 3 2.81 -9.79 3.08
CA HIS A 3 3.94 -10.38 3.77
C HIS A 3 3.84 -10.05 5.26
N ARG A 4 3.81 -11.10 6.08
CA ARG A 4 3.91 -11.03 7.53
C ARG A 4 5.35 -11.33 7.90
N TYR A 5 5.97 -10.44 8.65
CA TYR A 5 7.30 -10.66 9.16
C TYR A 5 7.28 -11.73 10.25
N SER A 6 8.27 -12.61 10.19
CA SER A 6 8.59 -13.59 11.21
C SER A 6 9.83 -13.15 11.98
N PRO A 7 10.07 -13.69 13.19
CA PRO A 7 11.32 -13.46 13.91
C PRO A 7 12.58 -13.74 13.07
N ALA A 8 12.53 -14.73 12.18
CA ALA A 8 13.65 -15.08 11.30
C ALA A 8 14.00 -13.96 10.31
N ASP A 9 12.99 -13.25 9.79
CA ASP A 9 13.21 -12.15 8.85
C ASP A 9 13.96 -10.99 9.52
N ILE A 10 13.67 -10.72 10.79
CA ILE A 10 14.33 -9.66 11.57
C ILE A 10 15.75 -10.06 11.94
N LEU A 11 15.96 -11.32 12.32
CA LEU A 11 17.31 -11.84 12.60
C LEU A 11 18.19 -11.79 11.35
N GLU A 12 17.62 -12.13 10.20
CA GLU A 12 18.33 -12.05 8.93
C GLU A 12 18.67 -10.60 8.55
N ALA A 13 17.73 -9.67 8.71
CA ALA A 13 17.98 -8.25 8.48
C ALA A 13 19.10 -7.70 9.39
N GLN A 14 19.11 -8.07 10.68
CA GLN A 14 20.17 -7.69 11.61
C GLN A 14 21.52 -8.31 11.26
N ARG A 15 21.55 -9.58 10.83
CA ARG A 15 22.77 -10.24 10.37
C ARG A 15 23.37 -9.49 9.18
N LEU A 16 22.54 -9.17 8.18
CA LEU A 16 22.95 -8.45 6.98
C LEU A 16 23.42 -7.04 7.32
N ALA A 17 22.72 -6.32 8.20
CA ALA A 17 23.12 -4.99 8.65
C ALA A 17 24.50 -5.01 9.30
N ARG A 18 24.76 -5.98 10.18
CA ARG A 18 26.08 -6.15 10.80
C ARG A 18 27.18 -6.46 9.79
N GLU A 19 26.91 -7.34 8.83
CA GLU A 19 27.89 -7.76 7.82
C GLU A 19 28.30 -6.64 6.87
N CYS A 20 27.38 -5.73 6.54
CA CYS A 20 27.69 -4.57 5.72
C CYS A 20 28.12 -3.34 6.54
N GLY A 21 28.14 -3.43 7.87
CA GLY A 21 28.48 -2.31 8.75
C GLY A 21 27.42 -1.21 8.76
N ALA A 22 26.16 -1.54 8.49
CA ALA A 22 25.06 -0.59 8.58
C ALA A 22 24.75 -0.24 10.04
N GLU A 23 24.53 1.05 10.29
CA GLU A 23 24.18 1.58 11.61
C GLU A 23 22.68 1.50 11.89
N VAL A 24 21.86 1.42 10.84
CA VAL A 24 20.39 1.50 10.91
C VAL A 24 19.75 0.62 9.85
N ILE A 25 18.62 0.00 10.18
CA ILE A 25 17.69 -0.63 9.23
C ILE A 25 16.53 0.34 9.00
N VAL A 26 16.27 0.72 7.75
CA VAL A 26 15.16 1.63 7.41
C VAL A 26 13.98 0.83 6.87
N VAL A 27 12.79 1.09 7.42
CA VAL A 27 11.52 0.49 6.99
C VAL A 27 10.51 1.57 6.64
N THR A 28 9.46 1.22 5.91
CA THR A 28 8.34 2.15 5.66
C THR A 28 7.38 2.17 6.85
N GLU A 29 6.54 3.21 6.97
CA GLU A 29 5.45 3.25 7.96
C GLU A 29 4.55 2.01 7.89
N LYS A 30 4.26 1.56 6.68
CA LYS A 30 3.46 0.36 6.43
C LYS A 30 4.09 -0.90 7.01
N ASP A 31 5.41 -1.01 6.95
CA ASP A 31 6.12 -2.16 7.49
C ASP A 31 6.27 -2.04 9.01
N ALA A 32 6.44 -0.82 9.55
CA ALA A 32 6.48 -0.56 10.98
C ALA A 32 5.22 -1.06 11.71
N VAL A 33 4.03 -0.81 11.16
CA VAL A 33 2.76 -1.33 11.71
C VAL A 33 2.80 -2.85 11.85
N LYS A 34 3.40 -3.57 10.89
CA LYS A 34 3.50 -5.04 10.94
C LYS A 34 4.53 -5.52 11.96
N LEU A 35 5.58 -4.74 12.19
CA LEU A 35 6.61 -5.05 13.18
C LEU A 35 6.11 -4.85 14.61
N GLU A 36 5.23 -3.86 14.84
CA GLU A 36 4.60 -3.64 16.15
C GLU A 36 3.70 -4.80 16.59
N GLU A 37 3.10 -5.53 15.64
CA GLU A 37 2.32 -6.73 15.91
C GLU A 37 3.18 -7.96 16.29
N MET A 38 4.50 -7.88 16.11
CA MET A 38 5.41 -8.98 16.43
C MET A 38 5.69 -9.06 17.94
N PRO A 39 6.03 -10.26 18.45
CA PRO A 39 6.56 -10.39 19.80
C PRO A 39 7.78 -9.49 20.00
N ALA A 40 7.89 -8.88 21.18
CA ALA A 40 9.04 -8.06 21.53
C ALA A 40 10.35 -8.85 21.35
N MET A 41 11.30 -8.27 20.63
CA MET A 41 12.62 -8.86 20.38
C MET A 41 13.71 -7.84 20.67
N SER A 42 14.89 -8.33 21.07
CA SER A 42 16.07 -7.47 21.19
C SER A 42 16.58 -7.10 19.81
N LEU A 43 16.79 -5.81 19.59
CA LEU A 43 17.36 -5.27 18.37
C LEU A 43 18.81 -4.85 18.64
N GLU A 44 19.76 -5.50 17.96
CA GLU A 44 21.17 -5.12 17.89
C GLU A 44 21.35 -3.89 17.00
N THR A 45 20.56 -3.79 15.93
CA THR A 45 20.58 -2.66 14.99
C THR A 45 19.27 -1.89 15.09
N PRO A 46 19.29 -0.57 15.33
CA PRO A 46 18.07 0.23 15.41
C PRO A 46 17.30 0.21 14.09
N ILE A 47 15.97 0.15 14.20
CA ILE A 47 15.05 0.25 13.06
C ILE A 47 14.47 1.66 13.03
N TRP A 48 14.58 2.34 11.90
CA TRP A 48 13.99 3.67 11.68
C TRP A 48 12.86 3.59 10.66
N VAL A 49 11.82 4.37 10.91
CA VAL A 49 10.67 4.48 10.00
C VAL A 49 10.90 5.66 9.07
N LEU A 50 10.90 5.38 7.77
CA LEU A 50 10.92 6.37 6.71
C LEU A 50 9.49 6.79 6.40
N ASP A 51 9.25 8.09 6.58
CA ASP A 51 8.03 8.78 6.14
C ASP A 51 8.06 8.92 4.60
N ILE A 52 7.01 8.43 3.93
CA ILE A 52 6.90 8.41 2.47
C ILE A 52 5.53 8.94 2.06
N ASP A 53 5.54 10.07 1.35
CA ASP A 53 4.34 10.67 0.79
C ASP A 53 4.12 10.35 -0.69
N ALA A 54 2.88 10.01 -1.04
CA ALA A 54 2.43 9.89 -2.42
C ALA A 54 1.66 11.14 -2.86
N CYS A 55 2.33 12.03 -3.60
CA CYS A 55 1.71 13.23 -4.16
C CYS A 55 1.20 12.97 -5.58
N PHE A 56 -0.12 12.99 -5.76
CA PHE A 56 -0.72 12.89 -7.08
C PHE A 56 -0.69 14.24 -7.80
N SER A 57 -0.33 14.21 -9.08
CA SER A 57 -0.37 15.42 -9.91
C SER A 57 -1.80 15.88 -10.13
N GLU A 58 -1.97 17.17 -10.43
CA GLU A 58 -3.28 17.73 -10.79
C GLU A 58 -3.91 16.96 -11.96
N GLY A 59 -3.12 16.62 -12.98
CA GLY A 59 -3.59 15.84 -14.13
C GLY A 59 -4.12 14.46 -13.75
N PHE A 60 -3.51 13.79 -12.76
CA PHE A 60 -4.02 12.52 -12.25
C PHE A 60 -5.38 12.71 -11.58
N TRP A 61 -5.55 13.74 -10.76
CA TRP A 61 -6.83 14.04 -10.10
C TRP A 61 -7.94 14.35 -11.10
N GLN A 62 -7.64 15.15 -12.11
CA GLN A 62 -8.58 15.48 -13.19
C GLN A 62 -9.02 14.20 -13.93
N TRP A 63 -8.07 13.34 -14.28
CA TRP A 63 -8.34 12.05 -14.92
C TRP A 63 -9.21 11.12 -14.05
N LEU A 64 -8.87 10.99 -12.76
CA LEU A 64 -9.58 10.11 -11.83
C LEU A 64 -11.03 10.56 -11.66
N ASN A 65 -11.25 11.87 -11.46
CA ASN A 65 -12.59 12.45 -11.31
C ASN A 65 -13.46 12.20 -12.55
N ALA A 66 -12.90 12.38 -13.76
CA ALA A 66 -13.61 12.08 -15.00
C ALA A 66 -14.06 10.61 -15.10
N ARG A 67 -13.21 9.67 -14.68
CA ARG A 67 -13.51 8.22 -14.69
C ARG A 67 -14.57 7.84 -13.66
N VAL A 68 -14.45 8.34 -12.41
CA VAL A 68 -15.45 8.07 -11.36
C VAL A 68 -16.83 8.55 -11.80
N ARG A 69 -16.93 9.76 -12.37
CA ARG A 69 -18.19 10.30 -12.89
C ARG A 69 -18.77 9.46 -14.03
N ALA A 70 -17.93 8.98 -14.95
CA ALA A 70 -18.37 8.13 -16.04
C ALA A 70 -18.92 6.78 -15.53
N ALA A 71 -18.29 6.21 -14.49
CA ALA A 71 -18.72 4.94 -13.88
C ALA A 71 -20.00 5.07 -13.03
N GLN A 72 -20.28 6.26 -12.49
CA GLN A 72 -21.49 6.54 -11.70
C GLN A 72 -22.72 6.89 -12.54
N ARG A 73 -22.59 7.07 -13.86
CA ARG A 73 -23.77 7.17 -14.72
C ARG A 73 -24.50 5.83 -14.69
N PRO A 74 -25.77 5.77 -14.25
CA PRO A 74 -26.52 4.53 -14.29
C PRO A 74 -26.50 4.01 -15.74
N ARG A 75 -26.29 2.70 -15.92
CA ARG A 75 -26.59 2.01 -17.18
C ARG A 75 -28.09 2.18 -17.41
N SER A 76 -28.49 3.30 -18.00
CA SER A 76 -29.87 3.54 -18.39
C SER A 76 -30.22 2.50 -19.46
N ASN A 77 -30.86 1.44 -18.99
CA ASN A 77 -31.81 0.55 -19.64
C ASN A 77 -31.96 0.81 -21.15
N GLN A 78 -31.39 -0.05 -21.99
CA GLN A 78 -31.89 -0.21 -23.35
C GLN A 78 -33.29 -0.84 -23.25
N LEU A 79 -34.32 0.00 -23.09
CA LEU A 79 -35.67 -0.37 -23.49
C LEU A 79 -35.85 0.09 -24.92
N SER A 80 -35.88 -0.86 -25.85
CA SER A 80 -36.33 -0.65 -27.22
C SER A 80 -37.85 -0.37 -27.22
N PRO A 81 -38.31 0.78 -27.72
CA PRO A 81 -39.73 1.03 -27.88
C PRO A 81 -40.16 0.54 -29.26
N THR A 82 -40.66 -0.70 -29.30
CA THR A 82 -41.51 -1.30 -30.35
C THR A 82 -41.79 -2.69 -29.81
N GLU A 83 -42.97 -3.01 -29.30
CA GLU A 83 -44.17 -3.25 -30.11
C GLU A 83 -45.44 -2.96 -29.28
N TRP A 84 -46.16 -1.89 -29.64
CA TRP A 84 -47.58 -1.70 -29.28
C TRP A 84 -48.32 -1.25 -30.54
N THR A 85 -48.80 -2.23 -31.32
CA THR A 85 -49.82 -2.14 -32.39
C THR A 85 -49.94 -3.57 -32.92
N LEU A 86 -51.05 -4.30 -32.92
CA LEU A 86 -52.49 -4.03 -32.76
C LEU A 86 -53.15 -5.26 -32.11
#